data_AF-A0A3S9IFA6-F1
#
_entry.id   AF-A0A3S9IFA6-F1
#
_cell.length_a   1.000
_cell.length_b   1.000
_cell.length_c   1.000
_cell.angle_alpha   90.00
_cell.angle_beta   90.00
_cell.angle_gamma   90.00
#
_symmetry.space_group_name_H-M   'P 1'
#
loop_
_entity.id
_entity.type
_entity.pdbx_description
1 polymer ?
#
loop_
_entity_poly.entity_id
_entity_poly.type
_entity_poly.pdbx_seq_one_letter_code
_entity_poly.pdbx_strand_id
1 'polypeptide(L)' 'MRRLAATGNSDATDELIQLASEQGDLQELRRLSDGGNATATDELIQLATEQDNLEELRRLADRGNATAAEQLAELVGD' A
#
# COMPACT_ATOMS: atom_id res chain seq x y z
N MET A 1 6.44 24.88 19.30
CA MET A 1 7.31 23.82 18.72
C MET A 1 6.61 22.48 18.41
N ARG A 2 5.26 22.41 18.28
CA ARG A 2 4.57 21.16 17.83
C ARG A 2 4.05 21.18 16.38
N ARG A 3 4.07 22.35 15.72
CA ARG A 3 3.40 22.54 14.42
C ARG A 3 4.29 22.25 13.20
N LEU A 4 5.61 22.22 13.37
CA LEU A 4 6.57 21.93 12.28
C LEU A 4 6.93 20.43 12.17
N ALA A 5 6.76 19.66 13.24
CA ALA A 5 7.04 18.22 13.25
C ALA A 5 5.99 17.40 12.48
N ALA A 6 4.78 17.93 12.29
CA ALA A 6 3.72 17.25 11.54
C ALA A 6 3.91 17.43 10.02
N THR A 7 4.37 18.60 9.58
CA THR A 7 4.63 18.88 8.16
C THR A 7 5.86 18.12 7.65
N GLY A 8 7.00 18.18 8.35
CA GLY A 8 8.21 17.47 7.91
C GLY A 8 8.15 15.94 8.03
N ASN A 9 7.16 15.38 8.74
CA ASN A 9 6.97 13.94 8.87
C ASN A 9 5.95 13.40 7.84
N SER A 10 5.01 14.24 7.39
CA SER A 10 4.16 13.96 6.22
C SER A 10 5.05 13.80 4.99
N ASP A 11 5.90 14.79 4.73
CA ASP A 11 6.77 14.82 3.55
C ASP A 11 7.73 13.61 3.53
N ALA A 12 8.33 13.25 4.68
CA ALA A 12 9.24 12.11 4.76
C ALA A 12 8.52 10.75 4.61
N THR A 13 7.26 10.65 5.05
CA THR A 13 6.47 9.43 4.87
C THR A 13 6.07 9.28 3.40
N ASP A 14 5.70 10.38 2.74
CA ASP A 14 5.35 10.38 1.32
C ASP A 14 6.55 10.03 0.44
N GLU A 15 7.74 10.58 0.72
CA GLU A 15 8.99 10.22 0.05
C GLU A 15 9.34 8.73 0.24
N LEU A 16 9.13 8.19 1.44
CA LEU A 16 9.38 6.79 1.73
C LEU A 16 8.43 5.86 0.98
N ILE A 17 7.15 6.23 0.87
CA ILE A 17 6.15 5.48 0.09
C ILE A 17 6.53 5.48 -1.38
N GLN A 18 6.87 6.66 -1.94
CA GLN A 18 7.28 6.78 -3.32
C GLN A 18 8.52 5.91 -3.60
N LEU A 19 9.54 6.01 -2.74
CA LEU A 19 10.77 5.25 -2.88
C LEU A 19 10.54 3.72 -2.75
N ALA A 20 9.63 3.30 -1.86
CA ALA A 20 9.27 1.88 -1.73
C ALA A 20 8.52 1.38 -2.97
N SER A 21 7.58 2.17 -3.50
CA SER A 21 6.85 1.86 -4.73
C SER A 21 7.80 1.72 -5.93
N GLU A 22 8.68 2.71 -6.15
CA GLU A 22 9.66 2.69 -7.25
C GLU A 22 10.62 1.49 -7.18
N GLN A 23 10.95 1.00 -5.98
CA GLN A 23 11.82 -0.16 -5.79
C GLN A 23 11.07 -1.50 -5.79
N GLY A 24 9.73 -1.48 -5.83
CA GLY A 24 8.93 -2.69 -5.68
C GLY A 24 8.98 -3.30 -4.26
N ASP A 25 9.24 -2.50 -3.23
CA ASP A 25 9.34 -2.96 -1.84
C ASP A 25 7.96 -3.13 -1.20
N LEU A 26 7.34 -4.29 -1.51
CA LEU A 26 6.07 -4.71 -0.92
C LEU A 26 6.12 -4.78 0.62
N GLN A 27 7.27 -5.09 1.21
CA GLN A 27 7.37 -5.25 2.66
C GLN A 27 7.23 -3.90 3.36
N GLU A 28 7.90 -2.87 2.85
CA GLU A 28 7.83 -1.53 3.42
C GLU A 28 6.45 -0.89 3.20
N LEU A 29 5.88 -1.03 2.00
CA LEU A 29 4.50 -0.59 1.72
C LEU A 29 3.49 -1.29 2.64
N ARG A 30 3.65 -2.60 2.87
CA ARG A 30 2.83 -3.36 3.84
C ARG A 30 2.97 -2.82 5.25
N ARG A 31 4.19 -2.56 5.71
CA ARG A 31 4.44 -2.04 7.06
C ARG A 31 3.76 -0.68 7.27
N LEU A 32 3.81 0.20 6.27
CA LEU A 32 3.17 1.51 6.31
C LEU A 32 1.64 1.41 6.22
N SER A 33 1.12 0.53 5.36
CA SER A 33 -0.30 0.21 5.25
C SER A 33 -0.89 -0.36 6.54
N ASP A 34 -0.21 -1.33 7.17
CA ASP A 34 -0.59 -1.89 8.48
C ASP A 34 -0.55 -0.81 9.60
N GLY A 35 0.25 0.24 9.40
CA GLY A 35 0.28 1.44 10.25
C GLY A 35 -0.86 2.44 10.00
N GLY A 36 -1.76 2.14 9.05
CA GLY A 36 -2.91 2.96 8.71
C GLY A 36 -2.64 4.05 7.67
N ASN A 37 -1.51 4.02 6.97
CA ASN A 37 -1.27 4.96 5.87
C ASN A 37 -2.06 4.54 4.62
N ALA A 38 -3.01 5.38 4.21
CA ALA A 38 -3.89 5.10 3.07
C ALA A 38 -3.13 5.08 1.74
N THR A 39 -2.25 6.07 1.49
CA THR A 39 -1.43 6.13 0.27
C THR A 39 -0.56 4.88 0.12
N ALA A 40 0.08 4.42 1.20
CA ALA A 40 0.87 3.19 1.17
C ALA A 40 0.00 1.95 0.90
N THR A 41 -1.26 1.96 1.32
CA THR A 41 -2.21 0.88 1.02
C THR A 41 -2.57 0.86 -0.46
N ASP A 42 -2.79 2.03 -1.06
CA ASP A 42 -3.10 2.14 -2.50
C ASP A 42 -1.91 1.68 -3.35
N GLU A 43 -0.70 2.14 -3.04
CA GLU A 43 0.54 1.70 -3.70
C GLU A 43 0.79 0.20 -3.52
N LEU A 44 0.50 -0.35 -2.33
CA LEU A 44 0.62 -1.78 -2.08
C LEU A 44 -0.33 -2.60 -2.94
N ILE A 45 -1.57 -2.13 -3.13
CA ILE A 45 -2.55 -2.80 -4.00
C ILE A 45 -2.08 -2.74 -5.44
N GLN A 46 -1.69 -1.57 -5.92
CA GLN A 46 -1.22 -1.40 -7.30
C GLN A 46 -0.04 -2.33 -7.59
N LEU A 47 1.00 -2.31 -6.75
CA LEU A 47 2.18 -3.14 -6.93
C LEU A 47 1.85 -4.63 -6.81
N ALA A 48 0.95 -5.01 -5.91
CA ALA A 48 0.50 -6.39 -5.78
C ALA A 48 -0.27 -6.87 -7.04
N THR A 49 -1.12 -6.01 -7.62
CA THR A 49 -1.79 -6.30 -8.90
C THR A 49 -0.76 -6.46 -10.02
N GLU A 50 0.18 -5.52 -10.17
CA GLU A 50 1.19 -5.56 -11.23
C GLU A 50 2.09 -6.81 -11.15
N GLN A 51 2.26 -7.37 -9.96
CA GLN A 51 3.06 -8.58 -9.73
C GLN A 51 2.23 -9.87 -9.63
N ASP A 52 0.92 -9.83 -9.90
CA ASP A 52 -0.02 -10.93 -9.70
C ASP A 52 0.09 -11.55 -8.29
N ASN A 53 0.38 -10.73 -7.28
CA ASN A 53 0.53 -11.15 -5.90
C ASN A 53 -0.84 -11.33 -5.23
N LEU A 54 -1.51 -12.42 -5.59
CA LEU A 54 -2.85 -12.77 -5.10
C LEU A 54 -2.89 -12.93 -3.57
N GLU A 55 -1.80 -13.35 -2.93
CA GLU A 55 -1.73 -13.50 -1.47
C GLU A 55 -1.81 -12.13 -0.77
N GLU A 56 -1.11 -11.14 -1.29
CA GLU A 56 -1.14 -9.76 -0.79
C GLU A 56 -2.54 -9.15 -0.96
N LEU A 57 -3.10 -9.21 -2.17
CA LEU A 57 -4.47 -8.74 -2.45
C LEU A 57 -5.51 -9.44 -1.56
N ARG A 58 -5.39 -10.77 -1.39
CA ARG A 58 -6.29 -11.55 -0.54
C ARG A 58 -6.22 -11.14 0.93
N ARG A 59 -5.03 -10.91 1.48
CA ARG A 59 -4.89 -10.44 2.86
C ARG A 59 -5.58 -9.09 3.05
N LEU A 60 -5.39 -8.16 2.11
CA LEU A 60 -6.01 -6.83 2.19
C LEU A 60 -7.53 -6.92 2.07
N ALA A 61 -8.04 -7.74 1.15
CA ALA A 61 -9.46 -8.02 0.98
C ALA A 61 -10.09 -8.63 2.25
N ASP A 62 -9.43 -9.62 2.86
CA ASP A 62 -9.89 -10.25 4.09
C ASP A 62 -9.89 -9.28 5.29
N ARG A 63 -9.13 -8.18 5.21
CA ARG A 63 -9.15 -7.06 6.17
C ARG A 63 -10.16 -5.98 5.81
N GLY A 64 -10.97 -6.20 4.77
CA GLY A 64 -12.06 -5.33 4.35
C GLY A 64 -11.68 -4.25 3.33
N ASN A 65 -10.50 -4.33 2.70
CA ASN A 65 -10.17 -3.42 1.62
C ASN A 65 -10.92 -3.82 0.34
N ALA A 66 -11.88 -2.99 -0.06
CA ALA A 66 -12.75 -3.27 -1.22
C ALA A 66 -11.99 -3.25 -2.55
N THR A 67 -11.06 -2.32 -2.72
CA THR A 67 -10.24 -2.20 -3.94
C THR A 67 -9.37 -3.44 -4.14
N ALA A 68 -8.74 -3.95 -3.07
CA ALA A 68 -7.97 -5.19 -3.14
C ALA A 68 -8.85 -6.40 -3.48
N ALA A 69 -10.09 -6.44 -2.96
CA ALA A 69 -11.04 -7.51 -3.27
C ALA A 69 -11.48 -7.48 -4.74
N GLU A 70 -11.70 -6.30 -5.30
CA GLU A 70 -12.02 -6.10 -6.71
C GLU A 70 -10.87 -6.55 -7.61
N GLN A 71 -9.65 -6.06 -7.34
CA GLN A 71 -8.45 -6.46 -8.09
C GLN A 71 -8.18 -7.97 -8.02
N LEU A 72 -8.35 -8.57 -6.83
CA LEU A 72 -8.24 -10.01 -6.69
C LEU A 72 -9.28 -10.76 -7.54
N ALA A 73 -10.52 -10.28 -7.58
CA ALA A 73 -11.59 -10.90 -8.34
C ALA A 73 -11.36 -10.81 -9.86
N GLU A 74 -10.81 -9.70 -10.34
CA GLU A 74 -10.40 -9.51 -11.73
C GLU A 74 -9.33 -10.54 -12.12
N LEU A 75 -8.23 -10.62 -11.36
CA LEU A 75 -7.10 -11.50 -11.69
C LEU A 75 -7.40 -13.00 -11.59
N VAL A 76 -8.32 -13.42 -10.72
CA VAL A 76 -8.73 -14.85 -10.62
C VAL A 76 -9.88 -15.22 -11.55
N GLY A 77 -10.52 -14.21 -12.17
CA GLY A 77 -11.63 -14.38 -13.10
C GLY A 77 -11.18 -14.54 -14.56
N ASP A 78 -9.95 -14.14 -14.88
CA ASP A 78 -9.28 -14.30 -16.19
C ASP A 78 -8.60 -15.69 -16.33
#